data_AF-A0A2S2PH91-F1
#
_entry.id   AF-A0A2S2PH91-F1
#
_cell.length_a   1.000
_cell.length_b   1.000
_cell.length_c   1.000
_cell.angle_alpha   90.00
_cell.angle_beta   90.00
_cell.angle_gamma   90.00
#
_symmetry.space_group_name_H-M   'P 1'
#
loop_
_entity.id
_entity.type
_entity.pdbx_description
1 polymer ?
#
loop_
_entity_poly.entity_id
_entity_poly.type
_entity_poly.pdbx_seq_one_letter_code
_entity_poly.pdbx_strand_id
1 'polypeptide(L)'
;MLSVYSAIKPPKSGNCSILEDMSPIISMRDLNSIINDPENISQREVKVEELKKKIDVIIEDGCWDLDDVLLDHNYANPTVFDCVVYFLAGYIAKRLVNKTKCLNCIEGLKSLNTSSVGQEAALVQAKSKGYLTHPSHNLYIILRYLETCFEKHANSNEVFELTYNEFFNNNFELKFSCSIHKVEMLTNIFSYYIIMRMRQYTYQENQKNMKKNKTKKKLSKLVKC
;
A
#
# COMPACT_ATOMS: atom_id res chain seq x y z
N MET A 1 5.03 -31.98 14.41
CA MET A 1 5.83 -33.17 14.06
C MET A 1 5.90 -33.26 12.53
N LEU A 2 7.07 -33.01 11.94
CA LEU A 2 7.34 -33.31 10.53
C LEU A 2 7.81 -34.77 10.48
N SER A 3 7.01 -35.69 9.93
CA SER A 3 7.46 -37.08 9.78
C SER A 3 8.41 -37.17 8.59
N VAL A 4 9.64 -37.63 8.83
CA VAL A 4 10.61 -37.92 7.77
C VAL A 4 10.24 -39.28 7.17
N TYR A 5 9.48 -39.26 6.08
CA TYR A 5 9.18 -40.48 5.33
C TYR A 5 10.33 -40.79 4.37
N SER A 6 10.87 -42.00 4.43
CA SER A 6 11.64 -42.57 3.33
C SER A 6 10.75 -42.63 2.08
N ALA A 7 11.21 -42.01 0.98
CA ALA A 7 10.49 -41.99 -0.29
C ALA A 7 10.42 -43.37 -0.98
N ILE A 8 11.15 -44.36 -0.46
CA ILE A 8 11.25 -45.69 -1.05
C ILE A 8 10.62 -46.68 -0.07
N LYS A 9 9.46 -47.23 -0.44
CA LYS A 9 8.91 -48.42 0.23
C LYS A 9 9.60 -49.66 -0.35
N PRO A 10 10.11 -50.59 0.48
CA PRO A 10 10.69 -51.81 -0.03
C PRO A 10 9.61 -52.66 -0.73
N PRO A 11 9.97 -53.39 -1.80
CA PRO A 11 9.03 -54.26 -2.51
C PRO A 11 8.56 -55.40 -1.58
N LYS A 12 7.25 -55.67 -1.60
CA LYS A 12 6.61 -56.65 -0.69
C LYS A 12 6.88 -58.12 -1.06
N SER A 13 7.44 -58.41 -2.24
CA SER A 13 7.83 -59.77 -2.63
C SER A 13 8.98 -59.77 -3.64
N GLY A 14 9.91 -60.71 -3.46
CA GLY A 14 11.10 -60.92 -4.29
C GLY A 14 12.33 -61.18 -3.42
N ASN A 15 13.24 -62.05 -3.86
CA ASN A 15 14.48 -62.41 -3.14
C ASN A 15 15.53 -61.28 -3.16
N CYS A 16 15.15 -60.05 -2.86
CA CYS A 16 16.10 -58.95 -2.68
C CYS A 16 16.39 -58.79 -1.18
N SER A 17 17.58 -59.22 -0.76
CA SER A 17 18.12 -58.87 0.56
C SER A 17 18.61 -57.42 0.54
N ILE A 18 18.06 -56.59 1.43
CA ILE A 18 18.57 -55.22 1.67
C ILE A 18 19.93 -55.38 2.35
N LEU A 19 21.00 -55.26 1.56
CA LEU A 19 22.35 -55.18 2.09
C LEU A 19 22.62 -53.72 2.48
N GLU A 20 23.00 -53.57 3.74
CA GLU A 20 23.41 -52.35 4.45
C GLU A 20 22.30 -51.41 4.94
N ASP A 21 22.39 -51.10 6.24
CA ASP A 21 21.59 -50.09 6.93
C ASP A 21 21.75 -48.75 6.22
N MET A 22 20.72 -48.35 5.47
CA MET A 22 20.65 -47.05 4.81
C MET A 22 20.47 -45.95 5.87
N SER A 23 21.54 -45.63 6.59
CA SER A 23 21.59 -44.41 7.39
C SER A 23 21.53 -43.22 6.44
N PRO A 24 20.60 -42.27 6.63
CA PRO A 24 20.49 -41.13 5.74
C PRO A 24 21.81 -40.35 5.75
N ILE A 25 22.29 -40.00 4.54
CA ILE A 25 23.55 -39.24 4.31
C ILE A 25 23.56 -37.90 5.08
N ILE A 26 22.37 -37.38 5.41
CA ILE A 26 22.19 -36.17 6.23
C ILE A 26 21.36 -36.57 7.44
N SER A 27 21.94 -36.43 8.63
CA SER A 27 21.28 -36.69 9.89
C SER A 27 20.64 -35.42 10.47
N MET A 28 19.72 -35.60 11.42
CA MET A 28 19.14 -34.46 12.16
C MET A 28 20.19 -33.67 12.95
N ARG A 29 21.33 -34.28 13.29
CA ARG A 29 22.45 -33.58 13.93
C ARG A 29 23.13 -32.61 12.97
N ASP A 30 23.25 -32.98 11.69
CA ASP A 30 23.84 -32.15 10.65
C ASP A 30 22.95 -30.94 10.32
N LEU A 31 21.63 -31.09 10.40
CA LEU A 31 20.70 -29.97 10.27
C LEU A 31 20.76 -29.02 11.49
N ASN A 32 20.86 -29.58 12.69
CA ASN A 32 20.96 -28.79 13.92
C ASN A 32 22.31 -28.05 14.04
N SER A 33 23.40 -28.60 13.51
CA SER A 33 24.69 -27.89 13.49
C SER A 33 24.67 -26.70 12.51
N ILE A 34 24.04 -26.85 11.34
CA ILE A 34 23.89 -25.76 10.35
C ILE A 34 23.01 -24.62 10.88
N ILE A 35 21.93 -24.94 11.61
CA ILE A 35 20.99 -23.94 12.16
C ILE A 35 21.62 -23.14 13.32
N ASN A 36 22.51 -23.76 14.10
CA ASN A 36 23.10 -23.16 15.30
C ASN A 36 24.51 -22.61 15.09
N ASP A 37 25.02 -22.60 13.85
CA ASP A 37 26.34 -22.08 13.52
C ASP A 37 26.35 -20.54 13.58
N PRO A 38 27.14 -19.90 14.47
CA PRO A 38 27.16 -18.45 14.66
C PRO A 38 27.74 -17.67 13.47
N GLU A 39 28.44 -18.30 12.53
CA GLU A 39 28.82 -17.67 11.25
C GLU A 39 27.70 -17.76 10.20
N ASN A 40 26.73 -18.65 10.42
CA ASN A 40 25.54 -18.83 9.59
C ASN A 40 24.38 -17.97 10.11
N ILE A 41 24.69 -16.73 10.54
CA ILE A 41 23.68 -15.69 10.67
C ILE A 41 23.07 -15.56 9.29
N SER A 42 21.78 -15.85 9.19
CA SER A 42 21.15 -15.91 7.88
C SER A 42 21.36 -14.54 7.22
N GLN A 43 21.78 -14.50 5.95
CA GLN A 43 21.87 -13.21 5.23
C GLN A 43 20.56 -12.40 5.33
N ARG A 44 19.47 -13.09 5.63
CA ARG A 44 18.18 -12.54 6.02
C ARG A 44 18.25 -11.73 7.32
N GLU A 45 18.84 -12.22 8.41
CA GLU A 45 18.99 -11.47 9.67
C GLU A 45 19.87 -10.23 9.53
N VAL A 46 20.99 -10.31 8.82
CA VAL A 46 21.84 -9.14 8.53
C VAL A 46 21.09 -8.09 7.70
N LYS A 47 20.38 -8.53 6.64
CA LYS A 47 19.56 -7.64 5.81
C LYS A 47 18.34 -7.11 6.57
N VAL A 48 17.78 -7.86 7.52
CA VAL A 48 16.69 -7.43 8.39
C VAL A 48 17.17 -6.39 9.39
N GLU A 49 18.40 -6.48 9.90
CA GLU A 49 18.96 -5.49 10.81
C GLU A 49 19.40 -4.19 10.11
N GLU A 50 19.95 -4.28 8.89
CA GLU A 50 20.19 -3.10 8.04
C GLU A 50 18.88 -2.45 7.58
N LEU A 51 17.85 -3.27 7.32
CA LEU A 51 16.51 -2.79 7.01
C LEU A 51 15.87 -2.10 8.23
N LYS A 52 15.99 -2.64 9.45
CA LYS A 52 15.54 -1.99 10.69
C LYS A 52 16.20 -0.62 10.87
N LYS A 53 17.53 -0.51 10.68
CA LYS A 53 18.25 0.77 10.75
C LYS A 53 17.82 1.81 9.71
N LYS A 54 17.34 1.38 8.53
CA LYS A 54 16.81 2.29 7.49
C LYS A 54 15.31 2.60 7.67
N ILE A 55 14.56 1.71 8.31
CA ILE A 55 13.13 1.85 8.60
C ILE A 55 12.88 2.79 9.77
N ASP A 56 13.74 2.80 10.80
CA ASP A 56 13.65 3.69 11.97
C ASP A 56 13.77 5.19 11.64
N VAL A 57 14.16 5.53 10.41
CA VAL A 57 14.24 6.92 9.92
C VAL A 57 13.04 7.31 9.03
N ILE A 58 12.19 6.37 8.57
CA ILE A 58 11.17 6.67 7.53
C ILE A 58 9.76 6.09 7.79
N ILE A 59 9.52 5.15 8.71
CA ILE A 59 8.22 4.44 8.75
C ILE A 59 7.71 4.15 10.16
N GLU A 60 6.92 5.05 10.73
CA GLU A 60 5.86 4.69 11.69
C GLU A 60 4.48 4.95 11.07
N ASP A 61 4.05 3.94 10.30
CA ASP A 61 2.78 3.20 10.45
C ASP A 61 2.46 2.52 9.11
N GLY A 62 2.72 1.22 9.07
CA GLY A 62 2.32 0.32 8.00
C GLY A 62 1.05 -0.43 8.40
N CYS A 63 -0.10 0.09 7.95
CA CYS A 63 -1.31 -0.67 7.75
C CYS A 63 -1.85 -0.32 6.37
N TRP A 64 -1.84 -1.30 5.46
CA TRP A 64 -2.29 -1.19 4.08
C TRP A 64 -3.60 -1.96 3.95
N ASP A 65 -4.70 -1.26 3.69
CA ASP A 65 -5.87 -1.88 3.07
C ASP A 65 -6.80 -0.81 2.47
N LEU A 66 -6.44 -0.34 1.28
CA LEU A 66 -7.34 0.39 0.38
C LEU A 66 -7.01 0.15 -1.10
N ASP A 67 -6.03 -0.71 -1.40
CA ASP A 67 -5.64 -0.98 -2.77
C ASP A 67 -6.67 -1.90 -3.44
N ASP A 68 -7.32 -2.79 -2.70
CA ASP A 68 -8.36 -3.70 -3.23
C ASP A 68 -9.68 -3.00 -3.57
N VAL A 69 -9.93 -1.80 -3.02
CA VAL A 69 -11.21 -1.08 -3.18
C VAL A 69 -11.27 -0.27 -4.47
N LEU A 70 -10.13 0.10 -5.05
CA LEU A 70 -10.04 1.08 -6.15
C LEU A 70 -9.66 0.47 -7.50
N LEU A 71 -9.66 -0.85 -7.63
CA LEU A 71 -9.04 -1.56 -8.75
C LEU A 71 -9.79 -1.54 -10.08
N ASP A 72 -11.03 -1.04 -10.14
CA ASP A 72 -11.88 -1.33 -11.32
C ASP A 72 -12.83 -0.20 -11.76
N HIS A 73 -12.43 1.07 -11.61
CA HIS A 73 -13.28 2.18 -12.03
C HIS A 73 -12.65 3.06 -13.12
N ASN A 74 -13.42 3.27 -14.18
CA ASN A 74 -13.14 4.20 -15.25
C ASN A 74 -13.51 5.61 -14.75
N TYR A 75 -12.52 6.41 -14.36
CA TYR A 75 -12.68 7.73 -13.72
C TYR A 75 -13.17 8.84 -14.68
N ALA A 76 -13.69 8.49 -15.86
CA ALA A 76 -14.19 9.44 -16.85
C ALA A 76 -15.48 10.17 -16.41
N ASN A 77 -16.15 9.73 -15.33
CA ASN A 77 -17.33 10.40 -14.79
C ASN A 77 -16.94 11.36 -13.64
N PRO A 78 -17.16 12.68 -13.76
CA PRO A 78 -16.83 13.67 -12.73
C PRO A 78 -17.39 13.33 -11.35
N THR A 79 -18.59 12.74 -11.30
CA THR A 79 -19.23 12.34 -10.03
C THR A 79 -18.50 11.20 -9.32
N VAL A 80 -17.93 10.26 -10.09
CA VAL A 80 -17.16 9.13 -9.53
C VAL A 80 -15.80 9.61 -9.03
N PHE A 81 -15.15 10.49 -9.79
CA PHE A 81 -13.92 11.14 -9.37
C PHE A 81 -14.09 11.85 -8.03
N ASP A 82 -15.11 12.71 -7.93
CA ASP A 82 -15.39 13.47 -6.72
C ASP A 82 -15.68 12.55 -5.52
N CYS A 83 -16.44 11.47 -5.74
CA CYS A 83 -16.72 10.47 -4.70
C CYS A 83 -15.47 9.74 -4.18
N VAL A 84 -14.56 9.38 -5.08
CA VAL A 84 -13.33 8.67 -4.73
C VAL A 84 -12.36 9.60 -4.02
N VAL A 85 -12.16 10.82 -4.52
CA VAL A 85 -11.35 11.83 -3.85
C VAL A 85 -11.90 12.12 -2.46
N TYR A 86 -13.22 12.27 -2.30
CA TYR A 86 -13.84 12.50 -1.00
C TYR A 86 -13.59 11.33 -0.03
N PHE A 87 -13.69 10.10 -0.51
CA PHE A 87 -13.35 8.91 0.27
C PHE A 87 -11.86 8.88 0.69
N LEU A 88 -10.95 9.19 -0.23
CA LEU A 88 -9.51 9.30 0.05
C LEU A 88 -9.21 10.43 1.04
N ALA A 89 -9.90 11.57 0.93
CA ALA A 89 -9.78 12.69 1.85
C ALA A 89 -10.21 12.29 3.27
N GLY A 90 -11.27 11.49 3.40
CA GLY A 90 -11.68 10.91 4.68
C GLY A 90 -10.61 10.00 5.30
N TYR A 91 -9.92 9.21 4.47
CA TYR A 91 -8.79 8.38 4.92
C TYR A 91 -7.62 9.23 5.43
N ILE A 92 -7.22 10.26 4.67
CA ILE A 92 -6.16 11.20 5.09
C ILE A 92 -6.56 11.93 6.38
N ALA A 93 -7.80 12.41 6.48
CA ALA A 93 -8.32 13.07 7.67
C ALA A 93 -8.20 12.16 8.91
N LYS A 94 -8.65 10.90 8.80
CA LYS A 94 -8.57 9.93 9.89
C LYS A 94 -7.13 9.72 10.37
N ARG A 95 -6.18 9.60 9.44
CA ARG A 95 -4.77 9.41 9.76
C ARG A 95 -4.16 10.64 10.45
N LEU A 96 -4.46 11.84 9.95
CA LEU A 96 -3.90 13.08 10.47
C LEU A 96 -4.49 13.51 11.80
N VAL A 97 -5.77 13.22 12.05
CA VAL A 97 -6.42 13.49 13.34
C VAL A 97 -5.72 12.75 14.48
N ASN A 98 -5.19 11.55 14.24
CA ASN A 98 -4.43 10.81 15.25
C ASN A 98 -3.05 11.42 15.55
N LYS A 99 -2.54 12.31 14.69
CA LYS A 99 -1.23 12.94 14.84
C LYS A 99 -1.26 14.28 15.58
N THR A 100 -2.44 14.83 15.82
CA THR A 100 -2.57 16.16 16.44
C THR A 100 -3.59 16.13 17.57
N LYS A 101 -3.29 16.89 18.63
CA LYS A 101 -4.23 17.17 19.73
C LYS A 101 -4.91 18.53 19.57
N CYS A 102 -4.57 19.28 18.52
CA CYS A 102 -5.10 20.62 18.28
C CYS A 102 -6.53 20.55 17.72
N LEU A 103 -7.51 21.05 18.47
CA LEU A 103 -8.92 21.04 18.08
C LEU A 103 -9.16 21.75 16.74
N ASN A 104 -8.53 22.91 16.52
CA ASN A 104 -8.65 23.65 15.25
C ASN A 104 -8.11 22.84 14.06
N CYS A 105 -7.04 22.05 14.25
CA CYS A 105 -6.53 21.16 13.20
C CYS A 105 -7.50 20.01 12.95
N ILE A 106 -8.05 19.42 14.02
CA ILE A 106 -9.02 18.32 13.91
C ILE A 106 -10.26 18.79 13.14
N GLU A 107 -10.80 19.97 13.45
CA GLU A 107 -11.92 20.58 12.74
C GLU A 107 -11.55 20.95 11.29
N GLY A 108 -10.31 21.39 11.07
CA GLY A 108 -9.76 21.63 9.73
C GLY A 108 -9.62 20.36 8.88
N LEU A 109 -9.56 19.17 9.50
CA LEU A 109 -9.36 17.89 8.83
C LEU A 109 -10.65 17.11 8.61
N LYS A 110 -11.55 17.06 9.61
CA LYS A 110 -12.79 16.28 9.53
C LYS A 110 -14.01 17.10 9.92
N SER A 111 -15.13 16.78 9.29
CA SER A 111 -16.44 17.33 9.66
C SER A 111 -16.95 16.62 10.91
N LEU A 112 -17.30 17.38 11.95
CA LEU A 112 -17.93 16.85 13.17
C LEU A 112 -19.44 16.66 13.01
N ASN A 113 -20.07 17.41 12.10
CA ASN A 113 -21.49 17.32 11.78
C ASN A 113 -21.70 16.72 10.38
N THR A 114 -22.36 15.57 10.30
CA THR A 114 -22.64 14.85 9.04
C THR A 114 -24.03 15.14 8.46
N SER A 115 -24.77 16.10 9.04
CA SER A 115 -26.18 16.34 8.70
C SER A 115 -26.41 16.93 7.31
N SER A 116 -25.39 17.50 6.69
CA SER A 116 -25.45 18.08 5.34
C SER A 116 -24.14 17.81 4.60
N VAL A 117 -24.03 16.62 4.00
CA VAL A 117 -22.89 16.26 3.17
C VAL A 117 -23.29 16.31 1.70
N GLY A 118 -22.41 16.83 0.84
CA GLY A 118 -22.67 16.95 -0.60
C GLY A 118 -22.69 15.60 -1.33
N GLN A 119 -22.97 15.64 -2.63
CA GLN A 119 -23.06 14.44 -3.48
C GLN A 119 -21.75 13.66 -3.55
N GLU A 120 -20.60 14.34 -3.38
CA GLU A 120 -19.28 13.75 -3.27
C GLU A 120 -19.16 12.73 -2.11
N ALA A 121 -20.04 12.79 -1.10
CA ALA A 121 -20.05 11.84 -0.01
C ALA A 121 -20.81 10.55 -0.32
N ALA A 122 -21.41 10.40 -1.51
CA ALA A 122 -22.25 9.24 -1.84
C ALA A 122 -21.53 7.91 -1.63
N LEU A 123 -20.26 7.79 -2.01
CA LEU A 123 -19.47 6.57 -1.78
C LEU A 123 -19.24 6.29 -0.29
N VAL A 124 -18.91 7.32 0.49
CA VAL A 124 -18.74 7.18 1.94
C VAL A 124 -20.06 6.78 2.58
N GLN A 125 -21.18 7.43 2.23
CA GLN A 125 -22.50 7.11 2.76
C GLN A 125 -22.94 5.68 2.40
N ALA A 126 -22.70 5.24 1.17
CA ALA A 126 -23.06 3.90 0.72
C ALA A 126 -22.22 2.80 1.40
N LYS A 127 -20.93 3.06 1.64
CA LYS A 127 -20.00 2.06 2.20
C LYS A 127 -19.89 2.11 3.73
N SER A 128 -20.18 3.26 4.34
CA SER A 128 -19.99 3.47 5.78
C SER A 128 -21.04 2.70 6.57
N LYS A 129 -20.57 1.90 7.53
CA LYS A 129 -21.40 1.38 8.63
C LYS A 129 -21.39 2.33 9.84
N GLY A 130 -21.17 3.63 9.60
CA GLY A 130 -20.99 4.66 10.64
C GLY A 130 -19.55 4.93 11.07
N TYR A 131 -18.57 4.20 10.55
CA TYR A 131 -17.16 4.27 11.01
C TYR A 131 -16.20 4.99 10.05
N LEU A 132 -16.65 5.34 8.85
CA LEU A 132 -15.83 6.12 7.91
C LEU A 132 -15.84 7.59 8.28
N THR A 133 -14.68 8.23 8.12
CA THR A 133 -14.50 9.64 8.47
C THR A 133 -14.92 10.53 7.30
N HIS A 134 -15.77 11.50 7.58
CA HIS A 134 -16.08 12.57 6.64
C HIS A 134 -15.02 13.68 6.73
N PRO A 135 -14.28 13.98 5.66
CA PRO A 135 -13.33 15.08 5.65
C PRO A 135 -14.04 16.42 5.84
N SER A 136 -13.29 17.45 6.23
CA SER A 136 -13.76 18.83 6.13
C SER A 136 -13.91 19.21 4.65
N HIS A 137 -14.82 20.13 4.35
CA HIS A 137 -15.02 20.59 2.98
C HIS A 137 -13.73 21.17 2.37
N ASN A 138 -12.98 21.97 3.16
CA ASN A 138 -11.71 22.54 2.72
C ASN A 138 -10.67 21.46 2.38
N LEU A 139 -10.55 20.42 3.21
CA LEU A 139 -9.63 19.31 2.93
C LEU A 139 -10.01 18.59 1.64
N TYR A 140 -11.31 18.33 1.43
CA TYR A 140 -11.79 17.73 0.19
C TYR A 140 -11.41 18.57 -1.04
N ILE A 141 -11.66 19.88 -1.01
CA ILE A 141 -11.33 20.76 -2.15
C ILE A 141 -9.81 20.78 -2.42
N ILE A 142 -8.99 20.86 -1.37
CA ILE A 142 -7.53 20.80 -1.50
C ILE A 142 -7.11 19.50 -2.19
N LEU A 143 -7.62 18.36 -1.71
CA LEU A 143 -7.23 17.05 -2.25
C LEU A 143 -7.80 16.78 -3.65
N ARG A 144 -8.98 17.30 -3.95
CA ARG A 144 -9.56 17.27 -5.31
C ARG A 144 -8.64 17.96 -6.29
N TYR A 145 -8.18 19.17 -5.94
CA TYR A 145 -7.29 19.90 -6.80
C TYR A 145 -5.91 19.23 -6.91
N LEU A 146 -5.37 18.76 -5.78
CA LEU A 146 -4.12 18.02 -5.74
C LEU A 146 -4.15 16.73 -6.59
N GLU A 147 -5.29 16.00 -6.63
CA GLU A 147 -5.45 14.83 -7.49
C GLU A 147 -5.41 15.20 -8.98
N THR A 148 -6.02 16.32 -9.38
CA THR A 148 -5.95 16.77 -10.77
C THR A 148 -4.52 17.14 -11.19
N CYS A 149 -3.71 17.67 -10.28
CA CYS A 149 -2.28 17.89 -10.52
C CYS A 149 -1.52 16.55 -10.58
N PHE A 150 -1.82 15.63 -9.66
CA PHE A 150 -1.18 14.31 -9.62
C PHE A 150 -1.41 13.53 -10.93
N GLU A 151 -2.64 13.51 -11.45
CA GLU A 151 -2.99 12.77 -12.66
C GLU A 151 -2.15 13.20 -13.87
N LYS A 152 -1.85 14.50 -14.00
CA LYS A 152 -1.00 15.04 -15.07
C LYS A 152 0.44 14.55 -14.98
N HIS A 153 0.95 14.37 -13.77
CA HIS A 153 2.35 14.03 -13.50
C HIS A 153 2.57 12.57 -13.13
N ALA A 154 1.53 11.74 -13.05
CA ALA A 154 1.61 10.36 -12.53
C ALA A 154 2.62 9.47 -13.29
N ASN A 155 2.87 9.76 -14.56
CA ASN A 155 3.84 9.06 -15.41
C ASN A 155 5.27 9.63 -15.35
N SER A 156 5.48 10.76 -14.68
CA SER A 156 6.78 11.41 -14.57
C SER A 156 7.70 10.66 -13.60
N ASN A 157 9.01 10.87 -13.73
CA ASN A 157 9.97 10.39 -12.73
C ASN A 157 9.96 11.26 -11.46
N GLU A 158 9.52 12.52 -11.57
CA GLU A 158 9.53 13.52 -10.48
C GLU A 158 8.10 13.88 -10.05
N VAL A 159 7.22 12.86 -9.96
CA VAL A 159 5.79 13.03 -9.66
C VAL A 159 5.56 13.93 -8.44
N PHE A 160 6.34 13.74 -7.38
CA PHE A 160 6.15 14.45 -6.12
C PHE A 160 6.30 15.96 -6.29
N GLU A 161 7.42 16.39 -6.85
CA GLU A 161 7.76 17.81 -7.02
C GLU A 161 6.85 18.49 -8.02
N LEU A 162 6.63 17.86 -9.17
CA LEU A 162 5.79 18.43 -10.23
C LEU A 162 4.34 18.62 -9.76
N THR A 163 3.82 17.69 -8.96
CA THR A 163 2.44 17.75 -8.44
C THR A 163 2.22 18.96 -7.54
N TYR A 164 3.06 19.15 -6.51
CA TYR A 164 2.85 20.29 -5.61
C TYR A 164 3.24 21.63 -6.25
N ASN A 165 4.26 21.65 -7.12
CA ASN A 165 4.63 22.88 -7.84
C ASN A 165 3.47 23.37 -8.72
N GLU A 166 2.81 22.47 -9.45
CA GLU A 166 1.63 22.85 -10.23
C GLU A 166 0.47 23.32 -9.36
N PHE A 167 0.24 22.69 -8.20
CA PHE A 167 -0.79 23.13 -7.27
C PHE A 167 -0.61 24.60 -6.87
N PHE A 168 0.62 25.00 -6.51
CA PHE A 168 0.91 26.37 -6.06
C PHE A 168 0.96 27.39 -7.20
N ASN A 169 1.41 26.99 -8.40
CA ASN A 169 1.50 27.89 -9.56
C ASN A 169 0.15 28.44 -10.03
N ASN A 170 -0.95 27.75 -9.71
CA ASN A 170 -2.28 28.15 -10.13
C ASN A 170 -3.01 29.09 -9.15
N ASN A 171 -2.30 29.69 -8.19
CA ASN A 171 -2.83 30.67 -7.22
C ASN A 171 -4.07 30.16 -6.44
N PHE A 172 -4.11 28.87 -6.10
CA PHE A 172 -5.19 28.31 -5.31
C PHE A 172 -5.18 28.88 -3.87
N GLU A 173 -6.31 29.45 -3.42
CA GLU A 173 -6.42 30.03 -2.08
C GLU A 173 -6.51 28.92 -1.01
N LEU A 174 -5.39 28.65 -0.33
CA LEU A 174 -5.32 27.65 0.74
C LEU A 174 -5.95 28.14 2.05
N LYS A 175 -7.20 27.69 2.29
CA LYS A 175 -7.94 27.90 3.53
C LYS A 175 -7.74 26.72 4.48
N PHE A 176 -7.10 26.98 5.62
CA PHE A 176 -7.00 26.05 6.74
C PHE A 176 -7.29 26.80 8.04
N SER A 177 -8.09 26.19 8.92
CA SER A 177 -8.64 26.84 10.11
C SER A 177 -7.61 27.15 11.20
N CYS A 178 -6.54 26.35 11.31
CA CYS A 178 -5.48 26.56 12.29
C CYS A 178 -4.40 27.48 11.72
N SER A 179 -4.10 28.60 12.37
CA SER A 179 -3.00 29.51 12.01
C SER A 179 -1.63 29.01 12.50
N ILE A 180 -1.59 28.32 13.65
CA ILE A 180 -0.34 27.89 14.31
C ILE A 180 0.30 26.72 13.57
N HIS A 181 -0.45 25.64 13.34
CA HIS A 181 0.06 24.42 12.70
C HIS A 181 -0.24 24.38 11.20
N LYS A 182 -0.62 25.51 10.58
CA LYS A 182 -1.05 25.58 9.17
C LYS A 182 -0.05 24.91 8.25
N VAL A 183 1.21 25.32 8.38
CA VAL A 183 2.32 24.86 7.51
C VAL A 183 2.54 23.36 7.70
N GLU A 184 2.71 22.92 8.95
CA GLU A 184 2.93 21.51 9.28
C GLU A 184 1.78 20.61 8.78
N MET A 185 0.53 21.00 9.02
CA MET A 185 -0.63 20.22 8.59
C MET A 185 -0.74 20.14 7.07
N LEU A 186 -0.54 21.26 6.36
CA LEU A 186 -0.55 21.26 4.90
C LEU A 186 0.58 20.41 4.33
N THR A 187 1.80 20.52 4.86
CA THR A 187 2.92 19.65 4.46
C THR A 187 2.55 18.18 4.63
N ASN A 188 2.00 17.81 5.78
CA ASN A 188 1.58 16.43 6.04
C ASN A 188 0.45 15.97 5.09
N ILE A 189 -0.53 16.83 4.79
CA ILE A 189 -1.60 16.54 3.82
C ILE A 189 -1.02 16.22 2.45
N PHE A 190 -0.17 17.10 1.92
CA PHE A 190 0.42 16.95 0.59
C PHE A 190 1.33 15.73 0.53
N SER A 191 2.24 15.59 1.50
CA SER A 191 3.17 14.46 1.55
C SER A 191 2.43 13.13 1.62
N TYR A 192 1.47 12.96 2.53
CA TYR A 192 0.76 11.69 2.64
C TYR A 192 -0.09 11.39 1.42
N TYR A 193 -0.77 12.39 0.87
CA TYR A 193 -1.64 12.18 -0.27
C TYR A 193 -0.84 11.76 -1.50
N ILE A 194 0.21 12.51 -1.86
CA ILE A 194 1.01 12.22 -3.05
C ILE A 194 1.71 10.86 -2.91
N ILE A 195 2.32 10.57 -1.76
CA ILE A 195 2.99 9.26 -1.52
C ILE A 195 1.98 8.11 -1.63
N MET A 196 0.79 8.26 -1.06
CA MET A 196 -0.27 7.26 -1.17
C MET A 196 -0.67 7.05 -2.63
N ARG A 197 -0.89 8.13 -3.39
CA ARG A 197 -1.27 8.05 -4.81
C ARG A 197 -0.18 7.44 -5.69
N MET A 198 1.08 7.79 -5.47
CA MET A 198 2.22 7.16 -6.16
C MET A 198 2.22 5.64 -5.96
N ARG A 199 2.02 5.17 -4.72
CA ARG A 199 1.98 3.74 -4.40
C ARG A 199 0.80 3.04 -5.08
N GLN A 200 -0.40 3.63 -5.00
CA GLN A 200 -1.59 3.12 -5.67
C GLN A 200 -1.40 3.06 -7.19
N TYR A 201 -0.83 4.10 -7.78
CA TYR A 201 -0.56 4.18 -9.22
C TYR A 201 0.43 3.11 -9.66
N THR A 202 1.56 2.97 -8.97
CA THR A 202 2.55 1.92 -9.24
C THR A 202 1.96 0.52 -9.10
N TYR A 203 1.13 0.29 -8.08
CA TYR A 203 0.45 -0.98 -7.89
C TYR A 203 -0.50 -1.31 -9.05
N GLN A 204 -1.32 -0.36 -9.49
CA GLN A 204 -2.21 -0.50 -10.63
C GLN A 204 -1.45 -0.79 -11.93
N GLU A 205 -0.37 -0.06 -12.20
CA GLU A 205 0.47 -0.28 -13.39
C GLU A 205 1.15 -1.65 -13.35
N ASN A 206 1.65 -2.08 -12.19
CA ASN A 206 2.22 -3.41 -12.01
C ASN A 206 1.19 -4.51 -12.29
N GLN A 207 -0.05 -4.37 -11.82
CA GLN A 207 -1.12 -5.32 -12.14
C GLN A 207 -1.45 -5.37 -13.63
N LYS A 208 -1.54 -4.21 -14.30
CA LYS A 208 -1.74 -4.15 -15.77
C LYS A 208 -0.59 -4.86 -16.49
N ASN A 209 0.65 -4.65 -16.06
CA ASN A 209 1.82 -5.31 -16.63
C ASN A 209 1.83 -6.82 -16.39
N MET A 210 1.41 -7.30 -15.21
CA MET A 210 1.23 -8.73 -14.96
C MET A 210 0.18 -9.36 -15.89
N LYS A 211 -0.96 -8.68 -16.10
CA LYS A 211 -2.00 -9.11 -17.04
C LYS A 211 -1.45 -9.19 -18.47
N LYS A 212 -0.75 -8.15 -18.94
CA LYS A 212 -0.07 -8.13 -20.26
C LYS A 212 0.94 -9.28 -20.42
N ASN A 213 1.75 -9.52 -19.41
CA ASN A 213 2.77 -10.58 -19.42
C ASN A 213 2.13 -11.98 -19.45
N LYS A 214 1.02 -12.19 -18.74
CA LYS A 214 0.24 -13.44 -18.81
C LYS A 214 -0.29 -13.69 -20.21
N THR A 215 -0.80 -12.66 -20.89
CA THR A 215 -1.29 -12.75 -22.27
C THR A 215 -0.14 -13.03 -23.25
N LYS A 216 0.99 -12.32 -23.15
CA LYS A 216 2.19 -12.59 -23.97
C LYS A 216 2.69 -14.03 -23.81
N LYS A 217 2.75 -14.54 -22.57
CA LYS A 217 3.13 -15.94 -22.28
C LYS A 217 2.15 -16.98 -22.85
N LYS A 218 0.86 -16.64 -22.99
CA LYS A 218 -0.13 -17.52 -23.65
C LYS A 218 0.06 -17.51 -25.17
N LEU A 219 0.21 -16.32 -25.77
CA LEU A 219 0.43 -16.16 -27.20
C LEU A 219 1.73 -16.83 -27.67
N SER A 220 2.83 -16.71 -26.91
CA SER A 220 4.10 -17.37 -27.25
C SER A 220 4.03 -18.90 -27.25
N LYS A 221 3.03 -19.50 -26.58
CA LYS A 221 2.78 -20.95 -26.61
C LYS A 221 1.95 -21.39 -27.81
N LEU A 222 1.27 -20.47 -28.49
CA LEU A 222 0.44 -20.73 -29.66
C LEU A 222 1.23 -20.63 -30.98
N VAL A 223 2.41 -20.01 -30.98
CA VAL A 223 3.31 -19.94 -32.15
C VAL A 223 4.20 -21.18 -32.27
N LYS A 224 3.68 -22.36 -31.92
CA LYS A 224 4.30 -23.66 -32.27
C LYS A 224 3.44 -24.33 -33.33
N CYS A 225 3.64 -23.94 -34.58
CA CYS A 225 3.37 -24.72 -35.79
C CYS A 225 4.46 -24.36 -36.81
#